data_AF-A0A4R9XSB3-F1
#
_entry.id   AF-A0A4R9XSB3-F1
#
_cell.length_a   1.000
_cell.length_b   1.000
_cell.length_c   1.000
_cell.angle_alpha   90.00
_cell.angle_beta   90.00
_cell.angle_gamma   90.00
#
_symmetry.space_group_name_H-M   'P 1'
#
loop_
_entity.id
_entity.type
_entity.pdbx_description
1 polymer ?
#
loop_
_entity_poly.entity_id
_entity_poly.type
_entity_poly.pdbx_seq_one_letter_code
_entity_poly.pdbx_strand_id
1 'polypeptide(L)' 'ADLELLATVAKHKATFFRSGWANYDTARPGTLRLMPSEARINDLRADYRAMAPMMFDDTPPSFDDILSRIEKFQETINR' A
#
# COMPACT_ATOMS: atom_id res chain seq x y z
N ALA A 1 2.85 -14.72 0.70
CA ALA A 1 1.63 -13.92 0.89
C ALA A 1 0.44 -14.86 0.95
N ASP A 2 -0.61 -14.52 1.70
CA ASP A 2 -1.85 -15.32 1.77
C ASP A 2 -2.87 -14.78 0.75
N LEU A 3 -2.99 -15.47 -0.39
CA LEU A 3 -3.86 -15.04 -1.49
C LEU A 3 -5.33 -15.38 -1.26
N GLU A 4 -5.62 -16.41 -0.45
CA GLU A 4 -6.98 -16.77 -0.06
C GLU A 4 -7.58 -15.70 0.85
N LEU A 5 -6.77 -15.18 1.78
CA LEU A 5 -7.17 -14.05 2.61
C LEU A 5 -7.43 -12.80 1.76
N LEU A 6 -6.57 -12.50 0.78
CA LEU A 6 -6.78 -11.38 -0.15
C LEU A 6 -8.12 -11.51 -0.90
N ALA A 7 -8.41 -12.67 -1.48
CA ALA A 7 -9.64 -12.93 -2.21
C ALA A 7 -10.88 -12.79 -1.30
N THR A 8 -10.79 -13.32 -0.08
CA THR A 8 -11.86 -13.23 0.92
C THR A 8 -12.16 -11.78 1.29
N VAL A 9 -11.11 -10.99 1.56
CA VAL A 9 -11.25 -9.56 1.92
C VAL A 9 -11.80 -8.76 0.74
N ALA A 10 -11.32 -9.00 -0.49
CA ALA A 10 -11.82 -8.33 -1.68
C ALA A 10 -13.32 -8.60 -1.89
N LYS A 11 -13.75 -9.86 -1.77
CA LYS A 11 -15.17 -10.26 -1.88
C LYS A 11 -16.03 -9.61 -0.80
N HIS A 12 -15.58 -9.62 0.45
CA HIS A 12 -16.29 -8.96 1.55
C HIS A 12 -16.46 -7.46 1.27
N LYS A 13 -15.38 -6.76 0.91
CA LYS A 13 -15.44 -5.32 0.62
C LYS A 13 -16.31 -4.99 -0.60
N ALA A 14 -16.24 -5.79 -1.67
CA ALA A 14 -17.10 -5.62 -2.83
C ALA A 14 -18.60 -5.76 -2.49
N THR A 15 -18.93 -6.64 -1.54
CA THR A 15 -20.32 -6.90 -1.11
C THR A 15 -20.85 -5.79 -0.21
N PHE A 16 -20.09 -5.39 0.81
CA PHE A 16 -20.59 -4.50 1.88
C PHE A 16 -20.15 -3.04 1.78
N PHE A 17 -19.06 -2.76 1.08
CA PHE A 17 -18.46 -1.42 0.98
C PHE A 17 -18.33 -0.98 -0.48
N ARG A 18 -19.36 -1.27 -1.29
CA ARG A 18 -19.34 -1.03 -2.73
C ARG A 18 -19.01 0.43 -3.04
N SER A 19 -17.80 0.63 -3.51
CA SER A 19 -17.24 1.92 -3.84
C SER A 19 -16.61 1.82 -5.22
N GLY A 20 -17.17 2.55 -6.20
CA GLY A 20 -16.70 2.49 -7.59
C GLY A 20 -15.23 2.90 -7.75
N TRP A 21 -14.71 3.76 -6.87
CA TRP A 21 -13.31 4.18 -6.91
C TRP A 21 -12.34 3.17 -6.29
N ALA A 22 -12.85 2.21 -5.50
CA ALA A 22 -12.00 1.25 -4.80
C ALA A 22 -11.60 0.04 -5.65
N ASN A 23 -12.24 -0.17 -6.82
CA ASN A 23 -11.88 -1.18 -7.83
C ASN A 23 -11.54 -2.56 -7.23
N TYR A 24 -12.40 -3.09 -6.35
CA TYR A 24 -12.13 -4.37 -5.67
C TYR A 24 -11.92 -5.56 -6.61
N ASP A 25 -12.47 -5.49 -7.83
CA ASP A 25 -12.28 -6.51 -8.87
C ASP A 25 -10.81 -6.62 -9.34
N THR A 26 -10.00 -5.57 -9.15
CA THR A 26 -8.56 -5.56 -9.44
C THR A 26 -7.70 -5.83 -8.19
N ALA A 27 -8.29 -6.21 -7.05
CA ALA A 27 -7.54 -6.56 -5.85
C ALA A 27 -6.99 -7.99 -5.92
N ARG A 28 -6.18 -8.28 -6.94
CA ARG A 28 -5.60 -9.59 -7.24
C ARG A 28 -4.16 -9.49 -7.77
N PRO A 29 -3.34 -10.53 -7.60
CA PRO A 29 -2.01 -10.62 -8.22
C PRO A 29 -2.03 -10.22 -9.70
N GLY A 30 -0.99 -9.50 -10.11
CA GLY A 30 -0.83 -8.92 -11.45
C GLY A 30 -1.44 -7.52 -11.59
N THR A 31 -2.29 -7.09 -10.65
CA THR A 31 -2.98 -5.79 -10.73
C THR A 31 -2.88 -4.95 -9.46
N LEU A 32 -2.27 -5.46 -8.39
CA LEU A 32 -2.14 -4.71 -7.15
C LEU A 32 -1.19 -3.52 -7.34
N ARG A 33 -1.65 -2.33 -6.96
CA ARG A 33 -0.84 -1.11 -6.92
C ARG A 33 -0.71 -0.63 -5.48
N LEU A 34 0.41 -0.95 -4.86
CA LEU A 34 0.77 -0.55 -3.50
C LEU A 34 1.63 0.72 -3.50
N MET A 35 2.43 0.91 -4.54
CA MET A 35 3.26 2.11 -4.68
C MET A 35 2.39 3.35 -4.93
N PRO A 36 2.67 4.47 -4.24
CA PRO A 36 1.98 5.73 -4.51
C PRO A 36 2.24 6.21 -5.95
N SER A 37 1.37 7.07 -6.46
CA SER A 37 1.67 7.77 -7.72
C SER A 37 2.85 8.72 -7.54
N GLU A 38 3.66 8.90 -8.59
CA GLU A 38 4.84 9.77 -8.57
C GLU A 38 4.50 11.18 -8.09
N ALA A 39 3.37 11.73 -8.56
CA ALA A 39 2.88 13.04 -8.17
C ALA A 39 2.69 13.20 -6.65
N ARG A 40 2.44 12.11 -5.92
CA ARG A 40 2.23 12.14 -4.47
C ARG A 40 3.48 11.86 -3.63
N ILE A 41 4.57 11.40 -4.25
CA ILE A 41 5.77 10.97 -3.51
C ILE A 41 6.37 12.14 -2.73
N ASN A 42 6.43 13.33 -3.32
CA ASN A 42 7.01 14.51 -2.67
C ASN A 42 6.19 14.95 -1.46
N ASP A 43 4.87 15.00 -1.60
CA ASP A 43 3.95 15.37 -0.52
C ASP A 43 4.02 14.35 0.63
N LEU A 44 3.96 13.05 0.31
CA LEU A 44 4.08 11.98 1.31
C LEU A 44 5.42 12.02 2.04
N ARG A 45 6.51 12.39 1.36
CA ARG A 45 7.82 12.54 2.00
C ARG A 45 7.85 13.73 2.95
N ALA A 46 7.22 14.84 2.58
CA ALA A 46 7.09 16.00 3.46
C ALA A 46 6.27 15.65 4.71
N ASP A 47 5.13 14.99 4.53
CA ASP A 47 4.26 14.53 5.62
C ASP A 47 5.01 13.56 6.54
N TYR A 48 5.73 12.59 5.98
CA TYR A 48 6.54 11.64 6.74
C TYR A 48 7.56 12.36 7.64
N ARG A 49 8.27 13.37 7.13
CA ARG A 49 9.20 14.18 7.93
C ARG A 49 8.50 14.97 9.02
N ALA A 50 7.33 15.53 8.71
CA ALA A 50 6.53 16.28 9.69
C ALA A 50 6.02 15.40 10.84
N MET A 51 5.83 14.10 10.58
CA MET A 51 5.42 13.12 11.60
C MET A 51 6.55 12.65 12.52
N ALA A 52 7.82 12.95 12.21
CA ALA A 52 8.97 12.47 12.97
C ALA A 52 8.88 12.71 14.50
N PRO A 53 8.38 13.86 15.00
CA PRO A 53 8.25 14.10 16.45
C PRO A 53 7.24 13.17 17.17
N MET A 54 6.34 12.53 16.42
CA MET A 54 5.30 11.63 16.93
C MET A 54 5.66 10.15 16.73
N MET A 55 6.82 9.85 16.15
CA MET A 55 7.27 8.47 15.98
C MET A 55 7.81 7.94 17.30
N PHE A 56 7.33 6.75 17.69
CA PHE A 56 7.74 6.08 18.92
C PHE A 56 9.08 5.36 18.79
N ASP A 57 9.53 5.08 17.56
CA ASP A 57 10.80 4.39 17.31
C ASP A 57 11.97 5.38 17.34
N ASP A 58 13.05 5.02 18.06
CA ASP A 58 14.28 5.82 18.09
C ASP A 58 14.99 5.88 16.73
N THR A 59 14.69 4.93 15.84
CA THR A 59 15.32 4.84 14.51
C THR A 59 14.31 4.36 13.48
N PRO A 60 13.35 5.22 13.07
CA PRO A 60 12.36 4.83 12.07
C PRO A 60 13.06 4.58 10.71
N PRO A 61 12.58 3.62 9.91
CA PRO A 61 13.14 3.36 8.59
C PRO A 61 12.98 4.57 7.69
N SER A 62 13.97 4.87 6.85
CA SER A 62 13.87 6.03 5.95
C SER A 62 12.67 5.89 5.01
N PHE A 63 12.13 7.01 4.55
CA PHE A 63 11.01 7.01 3.60
C PHE A 63 11.36 6.21 2.33
N ASP A 64 12.60 6.30 1.86
CA ASP A 64 13.07 5.54 0.70
C ASP A 64 13.16 4.04 0.96
N ASP A 65 13.57 3.63 2.16
CA ASP A 65 13.59 2.21 2.55
C ASP A 65 12.16 1.64 2.61
N ILE A 66 11.21 2.42 3.12
CA ILE A 66 9.79 2.04 3.15
C ILE A 66 9.29 1.83 1.72
N LEU A 67 9.51 2.80 0.83
CA LEU A 67 9.09 2.70 -0.57
C LEU A 67 9.74 1.51 -1.27
N SER A 68 11.05 1.30 -1.09
CA SER A 68 11.78 0.18 -1.69
C SER A 68 11.25 -1.18 -1.22
N ARG A 69 10.83 -1.29 0.05
CA ARG A 69 10.21 -2.52 0.57
C ARG A 69 8.81 -2.74 0.00
N ILE A 70 8.01 -1.68 -0.13
CA ILE A 70 6.68 -1.74 -0.73
C ILE A 70 6.77 -2.14 -2.20
N GLU A 71 7.71 -1.57 -2.96
CA GLU A 71 7.95 -1.89 -4.36
C GLU A 71 8.29 -3.37 -4.55
N LYS A 72 9.29 -3.88 -3.82
CA LYS A 72 9.67 -5.30 -3.85
C LYS A 72 8.50 -6.21 -3.49
N PHE A 73 7.69 -5.82 -2.51
CA PHE A 73 6.51 -6.58 -2.13
C PHE A 73 5.45 -6.58 -3.23
N GLN A 74 5.18 -5.43 -3.85
CA GLN A 74 4.28 -5.29 -5.00
C GLN A 74 4.73 -6.18 -6.16
N GLU A 75 6.02 -6.18 -6.51
CA GLU A 75 6.56 -7.04 -7.54
C GLU A 75 6.39 -8.52 -7.19
N THR A 76 6.66 -8.89 -5.94
CA THR A 76 6.59 -10.29 -5.49
C THR A 76 5.17 -10.82 -5.50
N ILE A 77 4.20 -10.04 -5.00
CA ILE A 77 2.80 -10.46 -4.93
C ILE A 77 2.08 -10.41 -6.28
N ASN A 78 2.60 -9.66 -7.25
CA ASN A 78 2.03 -9.57 -8.59
C ASN A 78 2.62 -10.55 -9.60
N ARG A 79 3.65 -11.31 -9.22
CA ARG A 79 4.10 -12.48 -10.00
C ARG A 79 3.11 -13.63 -9.84
#